data_AF-A0A8T7F3Q2-F1
#
_entry.id   AF-A0A8T7F3Q2-F1
#
_cell.length_a   1.000
_cell.length_b   1.000
_cell.length_c   1.000
_cell.angle_alpha   90.00
_cell.angle_beta   90.00
_cell.angle_gamma   90.00
#
_symmetry.space_group_name_H-M   'P 1'
#
loop_
_entity.id
_entity.type
_entity.pdbx_description
1 polymer ?
#
loop_
_entity_poly.entity_id
_entity_poly.type
_entity_poly.pdbx_seq_one_letter_code
_entity_poly.pdbx_strand_id
1 'polypeptide(L)' 'MASSEDKMIDFHISRLKDRQAEVLLRTIEELLKFGAKAERALPALEAVYKSATDPNVKEAAHRAGRTIFFASKNGNEGAV' A
#
# COMPACT_ATOMS: atom_id res chain seq x y z
N MET A 1 0.06 -21.54 6.88
CA MET A 1 -1.28 -20.99 6.54
C MET A 1 -1.15 -19.48 6.55
N ALA A 2 -1.57 -18.78 5.49
CA ALA A 2 -1.55 -17.31 5.47
C ALA A 2 -2.53 -16.75 6.51
N SER A 3 -2.11 -15.72 7.24
CA SER A 3 -2.91 -15.09 8.28
C SER A 3 -4.09 -14.34 7.67
N SER A 4 -5.13 -14.06 8.46
CA SER A 4 -6.27 -13.27 8.00
C SER A 4 -5.84 -11.90 7.44
N GLU A 5 -4.82 -11.28 8.05
CA GLU A 5 -4.23 -10.01 7.59
C GLU A 5 -3.53 -10.15 6.23
N ASP A 6 -2.80 -11.24 6.00
CA ASP A 6 -2.18 -11.50 4.69
C ASP A 6 -3.25 -11.55 3.60
N LYS A 7 -4.33 -12.30 3.82
CA LYS A 7 -5.43 -12.38 2.84
C LYS A 7 -6.07 -11.01 2.56
N MET A 8 -6.20 -10.17 3.59
CA MET A 8 -6.72 -8.80 3.43
C MET A 8 -5.75 -7.93 2.61
N ILE A 9 -4.46 -8.02 2.88
CA ILE A 9 -3.45 -7.28 2.10
C ILE A 9 -3.49 -7.71 0.62
N ASP A 10 -3.58 -9.01 0.31
CA ASP A 10 -3.68 -9.50 -1.07
C ASP A 10 -4.95 -8.99 -1.78
N PHE A 11 -6.06 -8.98 -1.03
CA PHE A 11 -7.31 -8.43 -1.51
C PHE A 11 -7.17 -6.95 -1.87
N HIS A 12 -6.56 -6.13 -1.00
CA HIS A 12 -6.34 -4.72 -1.28
C HIS A 12 -5.35 -4.48 -2.41
N ILE A 13 -4.26 -5.25 -2.51
CA ILE A 13 -3.32 -5.18 -3.64
C ILE A 13 -4.06 -5.41 -4.97
N SER A 14 -4.98 -6.36 -5.00
CA SER A 14 -5.77 -6.65 -6.20
C SER A 14 -6.69 -5.48 -6.61
N ARG A 15 -7.17 -4.68 -5.65
CA ARG A 15 -8.01 -3.50 -5.89
C ARG A 15 -7.24 -2.25 -6.35
N LEU A 16 -5.91 -2.23 -6.22
CA LEU A 16 -5.09 -1.14 -6.79
C LEU A 16 -5.11 -1.09 -8.33
N LYS A 17 -5.75 -2.07 -8.99
CA LYS A 17 -5.98 -2.09 -10.44
C LYS A 17 -7.32 -1.47 -10.85
N ASP A 18 -8.14 -1.02 -9.89
CA ASP A 18 -9.43 -0.38 -10.18
C ASP A 18 -9.22 0.96 -10.92
N ARG A 19 -10.22 1.37 -11.70
CA ARG A 19 -10.17 2.62 -12.48
C ARG A 19 -10.74 3.80 -11.71
N GLN A 20 -11.53 3.55 -10.67
CA GLN A 20 -12.19 4.60 -9.91
C GLN A 20 -11.24 5.18 -8.86
N ALA A 21 -10.98 6.49 -8.93
CA ALA A 21 -10.11 7.20 -8.00
C ALA A 21 -10.52 6.97 -6.54
N GLU A 22 -11.82 6.99 -6.23
CA GLU A 22 -12.33 6.75 -4.87
C GLU A 22 -11.96 5.34 -4.36
N VAL A 23 -12.03 4.32 -5.21
CA VAL A 23 -11.66 2.95 -4.85
C VAL A 23 -10.16 2.87 -4.59
N LEU A 24 -9.34 3.50 -5.43
CA LEU A 24 -7.89 3.54 -5.25
C LEU A 24 -7.51 4.25 -3.95
N LEU A 25 -8.07 5.43 -3.67
CA LEU A 25 -7.81 6.19 -2.45
C LEU A 25 -8.15 5.39 -1.20
N ARG A 26 -9.36 4.81 -1.13
CA ARG A 26 -9.75 3.96 0.01
C ARG A 26 -8.83 2.74 0.14
N THR A 27 -8.48 2.11 -0.97
CA THR A 27 -7.59 0.94 -0.95
C THR A 27 -6.20 1.28 -0.41
N ILE A 28 -5.65 2.43 -0.80
CA ILE A 28 -4.36 2.93 -0.32
C ILE A 28 -4.41 3.20 1.20
N GLU A 29 -5.49 3.83 1.68
CA GLU A 29 -5.68 4.10 3.10
C GLU A 29 -5.86 2.81 3.93
N GLU A 30 -6.54 1.78 3.41
CA GLU A 30 -6.61 0.48 4.09
C GLU A 30 -5.24 -0.21 4.16
N LEU A 31 -4.44 -0.16 3.09
CA LEU A 31 -3.10 -0.74 3.08
C LEU A 31 -2.17 -0.12 4.14
N LEU A 32 -2.31 1.18 4.41
CA LEU A 32 -1.55 1.87 5.46
C LEU A 32 -1.78 1.29 6.86
N LYS A 33 -2.98 0.78 7.15
CA LYS A 33 -3.34 0.25 8.47
C LYS A 33 -2.54 -1.01 8.84
N PHE A 34 -2.03 -1.73 7.84
CA PHE A 34 -1.20 -2.92 8.05
C PHE A 34 0.28 -2.60 8.28
N GLY A 35 0.70 -1.34 8.10
CA GLY A 35 2.07 -0.88 8.34
C GLY A 35 3.11 -1.74 7.60
N ALA A 36 4.11 -2.22 8.33
CA ALA A 36 5.20 -3.04 7.79
C ALA A 36 4.71 -4.31 7.06
N LYS A 37 3.59 -4.91 7.48
CA LYS A 37 3.04 -6.12 6.82
C LYS A 37 2.60 -5.85 5.37
N ALA A 38 2.29 -4.60 5.02
CA ALA A 38 1.93 -4.21 3.67
C ALA A 38 3.14 -3.99 2.74
N GLU A 39 4.37 -4.31 3.13
CA GLU A 39 5.58 -4.12 2.31
C GLU A 39 5.43 -4.69 0.89
N ARG A 40 4.82 -5.87 0.75
CA ARG A 40 4.59 -6.49 -0.56
C ARG A 40 3.64 -5.71 -1.48
N ALA A 41 2.93 -4.71 -0.96
CA ALA A 41 2.10 -3.80 -1.76
C ALA A 41 2.94 -2.69 -2.45
N LEU A 42 4.21 -2.49 -2.06
CA LEU A 42 5.06 -1.43 -2.61
C LEU A 42 5.13 -1.42 -4.15
N PRO A 43 5.33 -2.55 -4.86
CA PRO A 43 5.36 -2.54 -6.32
C PRO A 43 4.01 -2.14 -6.93
N ALA A 44 2.90 -2.52 -6.30
CA ALA A 44 1.56 -2.14 -6.77
C ALA A 44 1.26 -0.65 -6.53
N LEU A 45 1.70 -0.09 -5.39
CA LEU A 45 1.60 1.33 -5.10
C LEU A 45 2.46 2.17 -6.07
N GLU A 46 3.66 1.69 -6.42
CA GLU A 46 4.51 2.33 -7.43
C GLU A 46 3.84 2.32 -8.81
N ALA A 47 3.22 1.21 -9.21
CA ALA A 47 2.47 1.12 -10.45
C ALA A 47 1.34 2.16 -10.49
N VAL A 48 0.55 2.29 -9.40
CA VAL A 48 -0.49 3.32 -9.27
C VAL A 48 0.10 4.72 -9.37
N TYR A 49 1.19 5.02 -8.67
CA TYR A 49 1.84 6.33 -8.76
C TYR A 49 2.27 6.69 -10.19
N LYS A 50 2.79 5.71 -10.95
CA LYS A 50 3.24 5.92 -12.33
C LYS A 50 2.09 6.08 -13.31
N SER A 51 0.97 5.39 -13.11
CA SER A 51 -0.17 5.39 -14.04
C SER A 51 -1.31 6.34 -13.68
N ALA A 52 -1.39 6.81 -12.43
CA ALA A 52 -2.48 7.65 -11.96
C ALA A 52 -2.49 9.01 -12.66
N THR A 53 -3.66 9.37 -13.19
CA THR A 53 -3.95 10.70 -13.74
C THR A 53 -4.50 11.65 -12.68
N ASP A 54 -5.22 11.13 -11.68
CA ASP A 54 -5.73 11.90 -10.55
C ASP A 54 -4.58 12.28 -9.60
N PRO A 55 -4.35 13.59 -9.34
CA PRO A 55 -3.26 14.05 -8.49
C PRO A 55 -3.37 13.55 -7.05
N ASN A 56 -4.59 13.41 -6.51
CA ASN A 56 -4.82 12.91 -5.15
C ASN A 56 -4.42 11.44 -5.04
N VAL A 57 -4.78 10.62 -6.04
CA VAL A 57 -4.38 9.21 -6.10
C VAL A 57 -2.86 9.09 -6.18
N LYS A 58 -2.23 9.95 -6.98
CA LYS A 58 -0.78 9.96 -7.16
C LYS A 58 -0.05 10.34 -5.87
N GLU A 59 -0.48 11.40 -5.19
CA GLU A 59 0.07 11.77 -3.88
C GLU A 59 -0.16 10.68 -2.83
N ALA A 60 -1.36 10.12 -2.77
CA ALA A 60 -1.70 9.05 -1.83
C ALA A 60 -0.80 7.82 -2.03
N ALA A 61 -0.61 7.38 -3.27
CA ALA A 61 0.24 6.24 -3.59
C ALA A 61 1.71 6.49 -3.22
N HIS A 62 2.23 7.68 -3.52
CA HIS A 62 3.60 8.06 -3.15
C HIS A 62 3.79 8.12 -1.63
N ARG A 63 2.86 8.78 -0.92
CA ARG A 63 2.88 8.86 0.55
C ARG A 63 2.81 7.47 1.17
N ALA A 64 1.90 6.62 0.73
CA ALA A 64 1.74 5.28 1.26
C ALA A 64 2.97 4.40 1.02
N GLY A 65 3.53 4.44 -0.18
CA GLY A 65 4.77 3.72 -0.50
C GLY A 65 5.91 4.10 0.44
N ARG A 66 6.11 5.40 0.68
CA ARG A 66 7.13 5.88 1.63
C ARG A 66 6.84 5.40 3.05
N THR A 67 5.62 5.59 3.55
CA THR A 67 5.24 5.21 4.92
C THR A 67 5.44 3.72 5.16
N ILE A 68 4.99 2.86 4.25
CA ILE A 68 5.14 1.40 4.36
C ILE A 68 6.61 1.00 4.29
N PHE A 69 7.38 1.60 3.37
CA PHE A 69 8.81 1.34 3.26
C PHE A 69 9.56 1.66 4.57
N PHE A 70 9.32 2.85 5.15
CA PHE A 70 9.94 3.21 6.42
C PHE A 70 9.42 2.35 7.58
N ALA A 71 8.14 1.97 7.61
CA ALA A 71 7.61 1.08 8.63
C ALA A 71 8.27 -0.32 8.58
N SER A 72 8.51 -0.84 7.38
CA SER A 72 9.25 -2.08 7.17
C SER A 72 10.70 -1.97 7.65
N LYS A 73 11.38 -0.87 7.31
CA LYS A 73 12.78 -0.64 7.71
C LYS A 73 12.94 -0.46 9.22
N ASN A 74 12.13 0.38 9.83
CA ASN A 74 12.19 0.67 11.27
C ASN A 74 11.70 -0.54 12.10
N GLY A 75 10.79 -1.36 11.57
CA GLY A 75 10.37 -2.63 12.20
C GLY A 75 11.48 -3.70 12.20
N ASN A 76 12.54 -3.51 11.42
CA ASN A 76 13.72 -4.38 11.33
C ASN A 76 14.92 -3.86 12.17
N GLU A 77 14.85 -2.64 12.72
CA GLU A 77 15.94 -2.00 13.48
C GLU A 77 15.73 -2.00 15.00
N GLY A 78 14.65 -2.63 15.49
CA GLY A 78 14.32 -2.74 16.93
C GLY A 78 14.78 -4.03 17.61
N ALA A 79 15.75 -4.75 17.03
CA ALA A 79 16.30 -6.00 17.57
C ALA A 79 17.83 -5.98 17.57
N VAL A 80 18.43 -5.06 18.33
CA VAL A 80 19.84 -5.11 18.77
C VAL A 80 19.98 -4.57 20.19
#